data_AF-A0AB35YJM9-F1
#
_entry.id   AF-A0AB35YJM9-F1
#
_cell.length_a   1.000
_cell.length_b   1.000
_cell.length_c   1.000
_cell.angle_alpha   90.00
_cell.angle_beta   90.00
_cell.angle_gamma   90.00
#
_symmetry.space_group_name_H-M   'P 1'
#
loop_
_entity.id
_entity.type
_entity.pdbx_description
1 polymer ?
#
loop_
_entity_poly.entity_id
_entity_poly.type
_entity_poly.pdbx_seq_one_letter_code
_entity_poly.pdbx_strand_id
1 'polypeptide(L)'
;MQLLDTITEFDHCISPAFEALSIKVISFSTTDGPIQDNPIEFEFLTRTKIDVYTQEASTYLLRILGTIPGSIALGHQNETLSIIPQKVNIECNDKLLHVDKKDMHQILQHPEPNRHYSEWLIDAIKNTNILVELKTNQHSLIEWPIGIKSAAII
;
A
#
# COMPACT_ATOMS: atom_id res chain seq x y z
N MET A 1 -22.39 -21.14 -25.90
CA MET A 1 -22.01 -20.25 -24.78
C MET A 1 -21.39 -19.01 -25.38
N GLN A 2 -21.99 -17.84 -25.18
CA GLN A 2 -21.33 -16.57 -25.52
C GLN A 2 -20.19 -16.38 -24.51
N LEU A 3 -18.94 -16.28 -24.99
CA LEU A 3 -17.83 -15.85 -24.15
C LEU A 3 -18.20 -14.46 -23.62
N LEU A 4 -18.26 -14.29 -22.30
CA LEU A 4 -18.29 -12.95 -21.73
C LEU A 4 -17.03 -12.20 -22.21
N ASP A 5 -17.17 -10.92 -22.53
CA ASP A 5 -15.99 -10.06 -22.73
C ASP A 5 -15.19 -10.04 -21.43
N THR A 6 -13.87 -10.24 -21.53
CA THR A 6 -12.96 -10.34 -20.38
C THR A 6 -13.09 -9.16 -19.43
N ILE A 7 -13.35 -7.97 -19.97
CA ILE A 7 -13.58 -6.75 -19.19
C ILE A 7 -14.83 -6.87 -18.32
N THR A 8 -15.95 -7.31 -18.89
CA THR A 8 -17.21 -7.50 -18.17
C THR A 8 -17.10 -8.61 -17.12
N GLU A 9 -16.39 -9.69 -17.43
CA GLU A 9 -16.17 -10.78 -16.47
C GLU A 9 -15.27 -10.33 -15.32
N PHE A 10 -14.20 -9.58 -15.59
CA PHE A 10 -13.34 -9.00 -14.58
C PHE A 10 -14.10 -7.99 -13.70
N ASP A 11 -14.95 -7.17 -14.32
CA ASP A 11 -15.80 -6.21 -13.60
C ASP A 11 -16.81 -6.89 -12.67
N HIS A 12 -17.29 -8.07 -13.07
CA HIS A 12 -18.26 -8.80 -12.26
C HIS A 12 -17.59 -9.62 -11.15
N CYS A 13 -16.45 -10.25 -11.44
CA CYS A 13 -15.82 -11.22 -10.55
C CYS A 13 -14.78 -10.61 -9.61
N ILE A 14 -14.04 -9.59 -10.06
CA ILE A 14 -12.94 -8.99 -9.31
C ILE A 14 -13.33 -7.62 -8.77
N SER A 15 -13.65 -6.63 -9.62
CA SER A 15 -13.87 -5.23 -9.21
C SER A 15 -14.68 -5.02 -7.91
N PRO A 16 -15.82 -5.70 -7.68
CA PRO A 16 -16.66 -5.44 -6.52
C PRO A 16 -15.99 -5.85 -5.20
N ALA A 17 -15.12 -6.86 -5.22
CA ALA A 17 -14.35 -7.27 -4.05
C ALA A 17 -13.26 -6.25 -3.68
N PHE A 18 -12.94 -5.31 -4.59
CA PHE A 18 -11.84 -4.35 -4.43
C PHE A 18 -12.30 -2.89 -4.57
N GLU A 19 -13.59 -2.58 -4.37
CA GLU A 19 -14.14 -1.21 -4.52
C GLU A 19 -13.74 -0.25 -3.37
N ALA A 20 -13.50 -0.80 -2.19
CA ALA A 20 -13.06 -0.06 -0.99
C ALA A 20 -12.31 -0.99 -0.03
N LEU A 21 -11.23 -1.61 -0.53
CA LEU A 21 -10.52 -2.63 0.23
C LEU A 21 -9.51 -2.01 1.18
N SER A 22 -9.63 -2.36 2.47
CA SER A 22 -8.66 -2.00 3.50
C SER A 22 -7.57 -3.07 3.61
N ILE A 23 -6.32 -2.62 3.61
CA ILE A 23 -5.14 -3.48 3.65
C ILE A 23 -4.28 -3.04 4.84
N LYS A 24 -4.05 -3.96 5.78
CA LYS A 24 -3.10 -3.74 6.85
C LYS A 24 -1.68 -3.87 6.30
N VAL A 25 -0.88 -2.85 6.52
CA VAL A 25 0.52 -2.78 6.06
C VAL A 25 1.42 -2.63 7.28
N ILE A 26 2.43 -3.49 7.37
CA ILE A 26 3.47 -3.42 8.39
C ILE A 26 4.75 -2.95 7.72
N SER A 27 5.21 -1.80 8.17
CA SER A 27 6.43 -1.17 7.70
C SER A 27 7.50 -1.14 8.78
N PHE A 28 8.75 -1.04 8.36
CA PHE A 28 9.90 -0.81 9.22
C PHE A 28 10.68 0.39 8.70
N SER A 29 11.35 1.09 9.60
CA SER A 29 12.33 2.10 9.20
C SER A 29 13.44 1.42 8.40
N THR A 30 13.86 2.06 7.31
CA THR A 30 15.02 1.63 6.52
C THR A 30 16.34 2.23 7.04
N THR A 31 16.32 2.94 8.17
CA THR A 31 17.54 3.52 8.76
C THR A 31 18.42 2.43 9.35
N ASP A 32 19.58 2.22 8.75
CA ASP A 32 20.67 1.38 9.28
C ASP A 32 21.06 1.86 10.69
N GLY A 33 20.57 1.17 11.72
CA GLY A 33 20.83 1.52 13.11
C GLY A 33 20.68 0.31 14.03
N PRO A 34 21.35 0.30 15.20
CA PRO A 34 21.34 -0.83 16.14
C PRO A 34 20.01 -0.97 16.92
N ILE A 35 18.98 -0.21 16.56
CA ILE A 35 17.72 -0.11 17.29
C ILE A 35 16.79 -1.18 16.73
N GLN A 36 16.20 -1.98 17.62
CA GLN A 36 15.18 -2.97 17.27
C GLN A 36 14.13 -2.36 16.34
N ASP A 37 13.93 -3.01 15.20
CA ASP A 37 12.87 -2.80 14.23
C ASP A 37 11.50 -2.79 14.92
N ASN A 38 11.05 -1.63 15.40
CA ASN A 38 9.69 -1.47 15.88
C ASN A 38 8.77 -1.37 14.65
N PRO A 39 7.86 -2.33 14.43
CA PRO A 39 6.94 -2.29 13.30
C PRO A 39 6.03 -1.07 13.42
N ILE A 40 5.90 -0.35 12.31
CA ILE A 40 4.90 0.71 12.15
C ILE A 40 3.74 0.12 11.36
N GLU A 41 2.55 0.16 11.94
CA GLU A 41 1.34 -0.34 11.30
C GLU A 41 0.60 0.82 10.61
N PHE A 42 0.27 0.58 9.34
CA PHE A 42 -0.60 1.42 8.53
C PHE A 42 -1.80 0.63 8.01
N GLU A 43 -2.85 1.36 7.67
CA GLU A 43 -4.03 0.87 6.99
C GLU A 43 -4.16 1.64 5.67
N PHE A 44 -4.12 0.89 4.56
CA PHE A 44 -4.22 1.43 3.21
C PHE A 44 -5.61 1.16 2.68
N LEU A 45 -6.34 2.22 2.34
CA LEU A 45 -7.61 2.11 1.65
C LEU A 45 -7.37 2.15 0.15
N THR A 46 -7.76 1.09 -0.55
CA THR A 46 -7.56 0.94 -2.00
C THR A 46 -8.87 0.80 -2.75
N ARG A 47 -8.85 1.14 -4.05
CA ARG A 47 -9.99 0.94 -4.96
C ARG A 47 -9.52 0.52 -6.33
N THR A 48 -10.04 -0.60 -6.82
CA THR A 48 -9.94 -1.01 -8.21
C THR A 48 -11.03 -0.34 -9.05
N LYS A 49 -10.65 0.17 -10.22
CA LYS A 49 -11.58 0.67 -11.24
C LYS A 49 -11.20 0.10 -12.59
N ILE A 50 -12.21 -0.17 -13.41
CA ILE A 50 -12.05 -0.52 -14.81
C ILE A 50 -12.31 0.72 -15.67
N ASP A 51 -11.41 0.97 -16.60
CA ASP A 51 -11.61 1.90 -17.70
C ASP A 51 -12.09 1.11 -18.92
N VAL A 52 -13.36 1.29 -19.29
CA VAL A 52 -13.99 0.58 -20.41
C VAL A 52 -13.45 1.07 -21.76
N TYR A 53 -12.96 2.31 -21.83
CA TYR A 53 -12.40 2.87 -23.07
C TYR A 53 -11.00 2.34 -23.33
N THR A 54 -10.14 2.29 -22.31
CA THR A 54 -8.78 1.73 -22.45
C THR A 54 -8.75 0.20 -22.29
N GLN A 55 -9.82 -0.41 -21.77
CA GLN A 55 -9.92 -1.85 -21.46
C GLN A 55 -8.88 -2.29 -20.43
N GLU A 56 -8.68 -1.48 -19.40
CA GLU A 56 -7.67 -1.67 -18.36
C GLU A 56 -8.28 -1.54 -16.97
N ALA A 57 -7.69 -2.24 -15.99
CA ALA A 57 -8.04 -2.09 -14.59
C ALA A 57 -6.88 -1.39 -13.87
N SER A 58 -7.21 -0.51 -12.94
CA SER A 58 -6.21 0.16 -12.10
C SER A 58 -6.68 0.17 -10.66
N THR A 59 -5.80 -0.24 -9.75
CA THR A 59 -5.98 -0.09 -8.30
C THR A 59 -5.30 1.18 -7.84
N TYR A 60 -6.07 2.01 -7.15
CA TYR A 60 -5.61 3.26 -6.58
C TYR A 60 -5.49 3.16 -5.07
N LEU A 61 -4.44 3.73 -4.50
CA LEU A 61 -4.35 4.05 -3.08
C LEU A 61 -5.11 5.36 -2.84
N LEU A 62 -6.17 5.28 -2.03
CA LEU A 62 -7.02 6.41 -1.71
C LEU A 62 -6.62 7.09 -0.42
N ARG A 63 -6.16 6.29 0.55
CA ARG A 63 -5.87 6.79 1.89
C ARG A 63 -4.86 5.92 2.62
N ILE A 64 -4.01 6.55 3.41
CA ILE A 64 -3.12 5.90 4.38
C ILE A 64 -3.48 6.40 5.78
N LEU A 65 -3.76 5.48 6.69
CA LEU A 65 -4.01 5.73 8.10
C LEU A 65 -2.97 5.01 8.95
N GLY A 66 -2.51 5.62 10.03
CA GLY A 66 -1.57 4.94 10.93
C GLY A 66 -1.07 5.82 12.05
N THR A 67 -0.16 5.28 12.85
CA THR A 67 0.53 6.03 13.90
C THR A 67 2.00 5.67 13.88
N ILE A 68 2.85 6.70 13.75
CA ILE A 68 4.29 6.56 13.89
C ILE A 68 4.59 6.61 15.39
N PRO A 69 5.12 5.52 16.00
CA PRO A 69 5.39 5.45 17.43
C PRO A 69 6.51 6.40 17.85
N GLY A 70 6.48 6.83 19.12
CA GLY A 70 7.46 7.76 19.68
C GLY A 70 8.81 7.13 19.95
N SER A 71 9.85 7.93 19.71
CA SER A 71 11.29 7.64 19.93
C SER A 71 11.90 6.59 19.01
N ILE A 72 12.17 6.98 17.77
CA ILE A 72 13.26 6.38 17.00
C ILE A 72 14.43 7.36 17.11
N ALA A 73 15.51 6.92 17.76
CA ALA A 73 16.71 7.72 17.91
C ALA A 73 17.53 7.62 16.62
N LEU A 74 17.71 8.75 15.94
CA LEU A 74 18.56 8.84 14.76
C LEU A 74 19.92 9.40 15.19
N GLY A 75 20.94 8.55 15.34
CA GLY A 75 22.31 8.98 15.64
C GLY A 75 23.05 8.22 16.75
N HIS A 76 24.19 8.77 17.18
CA HIS A 76 25.03 8.21 18.25
C HIS A 76 24.36 8.28 19.63
N GLN A 77 24.78 7.40 20.54
CA GLN A 77 24.22 7.21 21.90
C GLN A 77 24.06 8.49 22.76
N ASN A 78 24.71 9.60 22.40
CA ASN A 78 24.72 10.85 23.16
C ASN A 78 24.02 12.04 22.47
N GLU A 79 23.46 11.87 21.27
CA GLU A 79 22.64 12.87 20.58
C GLU A 79 21.28 12.26 20.26
N THR A 80 20.24 12.62 21.02
CA THR A 80 18.91 12.03 20.89
C THR A 80 18.02 12.94 20.03
N LEU A 81 18.21 12.91 18.72
CA LEU A 81 17.15 13.34 17.80
C LEU A 81 16.05 12.28 17.90
N SER A 82 14.89 12.66 18.46
CA SER A 82 13.76 11.76 18.62
C SER A 82 12.56 12.26 17.84
N ILE A 83 11.84 11.30 17.25
CA ILE A 83 10.62 11.57 16.50
C ILE A 83 9.46 11.67 17.49
N ILE A 84 8.69 12.74 17.35
CA ILE A 84 7.45 12.94 18.12
C ILE A 84 6.40 11.98 17.53
N PRO A 85 5.65 11.21 18.37
CA PRO A 85 4.56 10.39 17.87
C PRO A 85 3.59 11.20 17.01
N GLN A 86 3.27 10.69 15.82
CA GLN A 86 2.41 11.38 14.86
C GLN A 86 1.34 10.43 14.33
N LYS A 87 0.10 10.92 14.31
CA LYS A 87 -0.98 10.27 13.56
C LYS A 87 -0.82 10.61 12.10
N VAL A 88 -0.86 9.58 11.26
CA VAL A 88 -0.80 9.70 9.81
C VAL A 88 -2.22 9.54 9.27
N ASN A 89 -2.67 10.54 8.52
CA ASN A 89 -3.90 10.50 7.73
C ASN A 89 -3.62 11.23 6.42
N ILE A 90 -3.30 10.45 5.39
CA ILE A 90 -2.95 10.97 4.07
C ILE A 90 -4.07 10.57 3.11
N GLU A 91 -4.72 11.54 2.50
CA GLU A 91 -5.57 11.32 1.34
C GLU A 91 -4.70 11.40 0.08
N CYS A 92 -4.84 10.43 -0.80
CA CYS A 92 -4.07 10.34 -2.04
C CYS A 92 -4.90 9.70 -3.15
N ASN A 93 -4.36 9.69 -4.37
CA ASN A 93 -4.95 8.99 -5.51
C ASN A 93 -3.82 8.46 -6.38
N ASP A 94 -2.95 7.66 -5.76
CA ASP A 94 -1.79 7.10 -6.41
C ASP A 94 -2.13 5.75 -7.06
N LYS A 95 -1.61 5.48 -8.26
CA LYS A 95 -1.89 4.25 -8.99
C LYS A 95 -0.91 3.15 -8.52
N LEU A 96 -1.40 2.20 -7.75
CA LEU A 96 -0.61 1.09 -7.21
C LEU A 96 -0.40 -0.04 -8.22
N LEU A 97 -1.48 -0.47 -8.84
CA LEU A 97 -1.47 -1.63 -9.73
C LEU A 97 -2.21 -1.28 -11.02
N HIS A 98 -1.65 -1.72 -12.12
CA HIS A 98 -2.24 -1.62 -13.44
C HIS A 98 -2.31 -3.02 -14.04
N VAL A 99 -3.45 -3.37 -14.61
CA VAL A 99 -3.72 -4.67 -15.21
C VAL A 99 -4.34 -4.44 -16.58
N ASP A 100 -3.64 -4.91 -17.61
CA ASP A 100 -4.15 -4.86 -18.98
C ASP A 100 -5.11 -6.02 -19.26
N LYS A 101 -5.75 -6.03 -20.44
CA LYS A 101 -6.71 -7.07 -20.82
C LYS A 101 -6.12 -8.49 -20.80
N LYS A 102 -4.83 -8.66 -21.11
CA LYS A 102 -4.16 -9.96 -21.11
C LYS A 102 -3.95 -10.44 -19.67
N ASP A 103 -3.52 -9.55 -18.78
CA ASP A 103 -3.36 -9.85 -17.36
C ASP A 103 -4.71 -10.16 -16.70
N MET A 104 -5.78 -9.42 -17.04
CA MET A 104 -7.14 -9.74 -16.60
C MET A 104 -7.55 -11.15 -17.00
N HIS A 105 -7.28 -11.53 -18.26
CA HIS A 105 -7.58 -12.88 -18.73
C HIS A 105 -6.81 -13.92 -17.92
N GLN A 106 -5.51 -13.71 -17.66
CA GLN A 106 -4.70 -14.59 -16.84
C GLN A 106 -5.25 -14.73 -15.40
N ILE A 107 -5.67 -13.62 -14.78
CA ILE A 107 -6.26 -13.62 -13.44
C ILE A 107 -7.56 -14.41 -13.41
N LEU A 108 -8.43 -14.23 -14.40
CA LEU A 108 -9.73 -14.91 -14.47
C LEU A 108 -9.60 -16.42 -14.73
N GLN A 109 -8.53 -16.86 -15.39
CA GLN A 109 -8.27 -18.29 -15.59
C GLN A 109 -7.71 -18.99 -14.34
N HIS A 110 -7.34 -18.25 -13.29
CA HIS A 110 -6.87 -18.83 -12.04
C HIS A 110 -8.02 -19.52 -11.29
N PRO A 111 -7.81 -20.66 -10.60
CA PRO A 111 -8.85 -21.32 -9.81
C PRO A 111 -9.45 -20.44 -8.70
N GLU A 112 -8.65 -19.48 -8.20
CA GLU A 112 -9.04 -18.50 -7.20
C GLU A 112 -8.68 -17.07 -7.70
N PRO A 113 -9.49 -16.46 -8.60
CA PRO A 113 -9.13 -15.19 -9.25
C PRO A 113 -8.93 -14.03 -8.27
N ASN A 114 -9.82 -13.89 -7.29
CA ASN A 114 -9.73 -12.84 -6.27
C ASN A 114 -8.48 -12.96 -5.42
N ARG A 115 -8.08 -14.19 -5.06
CA ARG A 115 -6.85 -14.42 -4.32
C ARG A 115 -5.62 -14.09 -5.17
N HIS A 116 -5.62 -14.49 -6.44
CA HIS A 116 -4.50 -14.19 -7.33
C HIS A 116 -4.34 -12.69 -7.56
N TYR A 117 -5.43 -11.96 -7.76
CA TYR A 117 -5.40 -10.50 -7.85
C TYR A 117 -4.92 -9.85 -6.54
N SER A 118 -5.34 -10.40 -5.39
CA SER A 118 -4.87 -9.96 -4.07
C SER A 118 -3.35 -10.08 -3.92
N GLU A 119 -2.76 -11.16 -4.42
CA GLU A 119 -1.30 -11.37 -4.39
C GLU A 119 -0.58 -10.29 -5.20
N TRP A 120 -1.07 -9.98 -6.41
CA TRP A 120 -0.52 -8.91 -7.25
C TRP A 120 -0.63 -7.54 -6.56
N LEU A 121 -1.77 -7.25 -5.92
CA LEU A 121 -1.98 -6.01 -5.19
C LEU A 121 -1.05 -5.90 -3.96
N ILE A 122 -0.91 -6.98 -3.19
CA ILE A 122 0.00 -7.04 -2.03
C ILE A 122 1.45 -6.80 -2.47
N ASP A 123 1.87 -7.39 -3.58
CA ASP A 123 3.23 -7.20 -4.09
C ASP A 123 3.44 -5.79 -4.64
N ALA A 124 2.45 -5.18 -5.29
CA ALA A 124 2.51 -3.77 -5.67
C ALA A 124 2.67 -2.86 -4.43
N ILE A 125 1.93 -3.13 -3.35
CA ILE A 125 2.03 -2.38 -2.10
C ILE A 125 3.42 -2.53 -1.47
N LYS A 126 3.97 -3.73 -1.39
CA LYS A 126 5.32 -3.96 -0.83
C LYS A 126 6.42 -3.20 -1.59
N ASN A 127 6.23 -2.99 -2.89
CA ASN A 127 7.17 -2.26 -3.75
C ASN A 127 6.93 -0.75 -3.79
N THR A 128 5.92 -0.24 -3.07
CA THR A 128 5.63 1.19 -3.01
C THR A 128 6.63 1.88 -2.08
N ASN A 129 7.19 3.00 -2.53
CA ASN A 129 8.06 3.84 -1.71
C ASN A 129 7.23 4.94 -1.06
N ILE A 130 7.19 4.96 0.27
CA ILE A 130 6.48 5.98 1.03
C ILE A 130 7.50 6.90 1.68
N LEU A 131 7.41 8.19 1.38
CA LEU A 131 8.22 9.22 2.02
C LEU A 131 7.31 10.07 2.89
N VAL A 132 7.65 10.21 4.17
CA VAL A 132 6.89 11.06 5.11
C VAL A 132 7.79 12.11 5.72
N GLU A 133 7.25 13.31 5.94
CA GLU A 133 7.93 14.34 6.72
C GLU A 133 7.59 14.19 8.21
N LEU A 134 8.61 14.22 9.07
CA LEU A 134 8.46 13.98 10.50
C LEU A 134 8.97 15.14 11.32
N LYS A 135 8.19 15.47 12.35
CA LYS A 135 8.59 16.43 13.37
C LYS A 135 9.48 15.77 14.42
N THR A 136 10.58 16.42 14.72
CA THR A 136 11.53 16.00 15.76
C THR A 136 11.31 16.79 17.06
N ASN A 137 11.88 16.29 18.15
CA ASN A 137 11.98 17.01 19.43
C ASN A 137 12.74 18.34 19.34
N GLN A 138 13.49 18.58 18.26
CA GLN A 138 14.19 19.83 17.98
C GLN A 138 13.36 20.82 17.14
N HIS A 139 12.07 20.53 16.90
CA HIS A 139 11.19 21.32 16.04
C HIS A 139 11.65 21.41 14.58
N SER A 140 12.50 20.49 14.13
CA SER A 140 12.88 20.33 12.73
C SER A 140 11.97 19.34 12.01
N LEU A 141 11.94 19.42 10.68
CA LEU A 141 11.32 18.44 9.79
C LEU A 141 12.41 17.61 9.12
N ILE A 142 12.16 16.31 9.02
CA ILE A 142 13.03 15.34 8.34
C ILE A 142 12.17 14.46 7.44
N GLU A 143 12.60 14.28 6.19
CA GLU A 143 12.05 13.27 5.29
C GLU A 143 12.51 11.88 5.72
N TRP A 144 11.57 10.95 5.85
CA TRP A 144 11.84 9.57 6.24
C TRP A 144 11.23 8.56 5.26
N PRO A 145 12.07 7.74 4.60
CA PRO A 145 11.57 6.61 3.82
C PRO A 145 11.03 5.49 4.71
N ILE A 146 9.83 5.03 4.37
CA ILE A 146 9.09 3.95 5.02
C ILE A 146 9.11 2.74 4.07
N GLY A 147 9.82 1.67 4.47
CA GLY A 147 9.89 0.43 3.70
C GLY A 147 8.83 -0.57 4.12
N ILE A 148 8.11 -1.18 3.18
CA ILE A 148 7.01 -2.11 3.48
C ILE A 148 7.54 -3.55 3.50
N LYS A 149 7.50 -4.21 4.67
CA LYS A 149 7.97 -5.60 4.81
C LYS A 149 6.83 -6.61 4.65
N SER A 150 5.62 -6.22 5.05
CA SER A 150 4.45 -7.09 4.98
C SER A 150 3.18 -6.30 4.71
N ALA A 151 2.26 -6.90 3.96
CA ALA A 151 0.92 -6.37 3.71
C ALA A 151 -0.09 -7.53 3.67
N ALA A 152 -1.27 -7.31 4.25
CA ALA A 152 -2.33 -8.29 4.35
C ALA A 152 -3.71 -7.62 4.22
N ILE A 153 -4.60 -8.24 3.46
CA ILE A 153 -6.00 -7.82 3.34
C ILE A 153 -6.75 -8.25 4.61
N ILE A 154 -7.62 -7.38 5.13
CA ILE A 154 -8.40 -7.60 6.36
C ILE A 154 -9.81 -8.09 6.02
#